data_AF-A0A554MXJ3-F1
#
_entry.id   AF-A0A554MXJ3-F1
#
_cell.length_a   1.000
_cell.length_b   1.000
_cell.length_c   1.000
_cell.angle_alpha   90.00
_cell.angle_beta   90.00
_cell.angle_gamma   90.00
#
_symmetry.space_group_name_H-M   'P 1'
#
loop_
_entity.id
_entity.type
_entity.pdbx_description
1 polymer ?
#
loop_
_entity_poly.entity_id
_entity_poly.type
_entity_poly.pdbx_seq_one_letter_code
_entity_poly.pdbx_strand_id
1 'polypeptide(L)'
;MSTVAEWTEALATAGELTPDVVDRIIEAHGKRGRRAIEAVGEQRVKGYRDFTVVVGYSEEYVVERGGCTCEDSQYNLDTEDPDELCWHVIAAKIAPRIDAVDHHDMWYSDVREFV
;
A
#
# COMPACT_ATOMS: atom_id res chain seq x y z
N MET A 1 6.10 12.10 -15.69
CA MET A 1 5.76 10.87 -14.94
C MET A 1 5.16 11.31 -13.63
N SER A 2 4.26 10.53 -13.04
CA SER A 2 3.70 10.87 -11.73
C SER A 2 4.75 10.60 -10.64
N THR A 3 4.67 11.29 -9.49
CA THR A 3 5.61 11.06 -8.38
C THR A 3 5.56 9.60 -7.90
N VAL A 4 4.38 8.97 -7.96
CA VAL A 4 4.18 7.54 -7.70
C VAL A 4 4.98 6.65 -8.64
N ALA A 5 4.98 6.95 -9.94
CA ALA A 5 5.78 6.20 -10.90
C ALA A 5 7.29 6.27 -10.57
N GLU A 6 7.76 7.46 -10.18
CA GLU A 6 9.19 7.70 -9.90
C GLU A 6 9.68 6.93 -8.67
N TRP A 7 8.97 7.00 -7.54
CA TRP A 7 9.41 6.27 -6.34
C TRP A 7 9.17 4.76 -6.46
N THR A 8 8.16 4.31 -7.21
CA THR A 8 7.95 2.88 -7.44
C THR A 8 9.02 2.25 -8.34
N GLU A 9 9.55 2.99 -9.32
CA GLU A 9 10.69 2.57 -10.14
C GLU A 9 11.99 2.53 -9.31
N ALA A 10 12.20 3.54 -8.46
CA ALA A 10 13.34 3.58 -7.54
C ALA A 10 13.35 2.39 -6.56
N LEU A 11 12.18 2.04 -5.99
CA LEU A 11 12.03 0.83 -5.17
C LEU A 11 12.32 -0.44 -5.95
N ALA A 12 11.79 -0.57 -7.18
CA ALA A 12 12.01 -1.76 -7.99
C ALA A 12 13.49 -1.94 -8.36
N THR A 13 14.22 -0.84 -8.50
CA THR A 13 15.67 -0.85 -8.77
C THR A 13 16.48 -1.21 -7.51
N ALA A 14 16.11 -0.66 -6.36
CA ALA A 14 16.85 -0.87 -5.11
C ALA A 14 16.54 -2.21 -4.43
N GLY A 15 15.29 -2.69 -4.52
CA GLY A 15 14.80 -3.86 -3.79
C GLY A 15 14.62 -3.62 -2.28
N GLU A 16 14.77 -2.39 -1.81
CA GLU A 16 14.64 -2.01 -0.39
C GLU A 16 14.19 -0.55 -0.22
N LEU A 17 13.73 -0.20 0.99
CA LEU A 17 13.45 1.18 1.38
C LEU A 17 14.75 1.91 1.75
N THR A 18 15.40 2.51 0.75
CA THR A 18 16.56 3.39 1.01
C THR A 18 16.11 4.72 1.62
N PRO A 19 16.99 5.45 2.34
CA PRO A 19 16.65 6.77 2.90
C PRO A 19 16.12 7.74 1.83
N ASP A 20 16.75 7.80 0.66
CA ASP A 20 16.33 8.67 -0.45
C ASP A 20 14.90 8.35 -0.93
N VAL A 21 14.54 7.06 -1.00
CA VAL A 21 13.21 6.64 -1.41
C VAL A 21 12.17 6.92 -0.33
N VAL A 22 12.53 6.72 0.94
CA VAL A 22 11.69 7.08 2.09
C VAL A 22 11.36 8.58 2.07
N ASP A 23 12.36 9.42 1.88
CA ASP A 23 12.17 10.88 1.82
C ASP A 23 11.25 11.26 0.66
N ARG A 24 11.45 10.70 -0.54
CA ARG A 24 10.55 10.94 -1.70
C ARG A 24 9.10 10.55 -1.41
N ILE A 25 8.87 9.40 -0.77
CA ILE A 25 7.51 8.93 -0.43
C ILE A 25 6.86 9.87 0.60
N ILE A 26 7.63 10.34 1.59
CA ILE A 26 7.13 11.25 2.63
C ILE A 26 6.88 12.65 2.05
N GLU A 27 7.73 13.14 1.15
CA GLU A 27 7.53 14.42 0.46
C GLU A 27 6.27 14.39 -0.42
N ALA A 28 6.05 13.29 -1.17
CA ALA A 28 4.89 13.14 -2.05
C ALA A 28 3.57 12.98 -1.28
N HIS A 29 3.56 12.22 -0.17
CA HIS A 29 2.31 11.80 0.47
C HIS A 29 2.17 12.22 1.94
N GLY A 30 3.14 12.95 2.49
CA GLY A 30 3.14 13.47 3.86
C GLY A 30 2.87 12.39 4.91
N LYS A 31 1.84 12.61 5.73
CA LYS A 31 1.44 11.68 6.81
C LYS A 31 1.00 10.31 6.26
N ARG A 32 0.41 10.26 5.06
CA ARG A 32 -0.01 9.00 4.43
C ARG A 32 1.21 8.17 4.05
N GLY A 33 2.24 8.80 3.48
CA GLY A 33 3.52 8.16 3.16
C GLY A 33 4.22 7.57 4.39
N ARG A 34 4.33 8.36 5.47
CA ARG A 34 4.92 7.89 6.74
C ARG A 34 4.20 6.66 7.30
N ARG A 35 2.87 6.71 7.36
CA ARG A 35 2.04 5.60 7.88
C ARG A 35 2.15 4.34 7.02
N ALA A 36 2.28 4.50 5.70
CA ALA A 36 2.49 3.37 4.80
C ALA A 36 3.82 2.67 5.09
N ILE A 37 4.90 3.43 5.27
CA ILE A 37 6.23 2.89 5.59
C ILE A 37 6.22 2.15 6.93
N GLU A 38 5.60 2.74 7.96
CA GLU A 38 5.41 2.09 9.26
C GLU A 38 4.68 0.75 9.11
N ALA A 39 3.57 0.72 8.38
CA ALA A 39 2.79 -0.50 8.18
C ALA A 39 3.54 -1.59 7.41
N VAL A 40 4.40 -1.23 6.45
CA VAL A 40 5.29 -2.18 5.77
C VAL A 40 6.33 -2.73 6.76
N GLY A 41 6.95 -1.88 7.57
CA GLY A 41 7.90 -2.31 8.61
C GLY A 41 7.26 -3.23 9.67
N GLU A 42 5.97 -3.06 9.91
CA GLU A 42 5.17 -3.90 10.83
C GLU A 42 4.52 -5.12 10.15
N GLN A 43 4.88 -5.43 8.89
CA GLN A 43 4.36 -6.58 8.12
C GLN A 43 2.83 -6.63 8.02
N ARG A 44 2.19 -5.46 7.87
CA ARG A 44 0.73 -5.33 7.79
C ARG A 44 0.15 -5.52 6.38
N VAL A 45 0.99 -5.75 5.38
CA VAL A 45 0.55 -6.05 4.01
C VAL A 45 0.48 -7.56 3.82
N LYS A 46 -0.75 -8.07 3.68
CA LYS A 46 -1.06 -9.50 3.53
C LYS A 46 -1.37 -9.81 2.07
N GLY A 47 -0.71 -10.81 1.52
CA GLY A 47 -0.95 -11.29 0.16
C GLY A 47 -1.74 -12.60 0.18
N TYR A 48 -2.96 -12.58 -0.33
CA TYR A 48 -3.77 -13.78 -0.58
C TYR A 48 -3.76 -14.14 -2.07
N ARG A 49 -4.35 -15.29 -2.41
CA ARG A 49 -4.43 -15.74 -3.81
C ARG A 49 -5.25 -14.81 -4.71
N ASP A 50 -6.26 -14.16 -4.14
CA ASP A 50 -7.21 -13.28 -4.82
C ASP A 50 -6.97 -11.80 -4.53
N PHE A 51 -6.53 -11.44 -3.32
CA PHE A 51 -6.45 -10.03 -2.89
C PHE A 51 -5.18 -9.68 -2.13
N THR A 52 -4.79 -8.40 -2.21
CA THR A 52 -3.89 -7.79 -1.24
C THR A 52 -4.73 -7.10 -0.16
N VAL A 53 -4.41 -7.36 1.09
CA VAL A 53 -5.11 -6.80 2.24
C VAL A 53 -4.11 -6.05 3.10
N VAL A 54 -4.42 -4.81 3.46
CA VAL A 54 -3.59 -4.02 4.39
C VAL A 54 -4.33 -3.89 5.71
N VAL A 55 -3.72 -4.40 6.78
CA VAL A 55 -4.25 -4.30 8.13
C VAL A 55 -4.11 -2.87 8.61
N GLY A 56 -5.22 -2.17 8.78
CA GLY A 56 -5.29 -0.85 9.37
C GLY A 56 -5.34 -0.89 10.89
N TYR A 57 -5.55 0.28 11.52
CA TYR A 57 -5.66 0.37 12.98
C TYR A 57 -7.02 -0.11 13.50
N SER A 58 -8.07 0.11 12.71
CA SER A 58 -9.45 -0.25 13.05
C SER A 58 -9.86 -1.58 12.41
N GLU A 59 -9.51 -1.76 11.14
CA GLU A 59 -10.03 -2.84 10.30
C GLU A 59 -9.00 -3.23 9.22
N GLU A 60 -9.32 -4.26 8.45
CA GLU A 60 -8.55 -4.67 7.27
C GLU A 60 -9.14 -4.06 6.01
N TYR A 61 -8.27 -3.64 5.10
CA TYR A 61 -8.67 -2.98 3.86
C TYR A 61 -8.19 -3.75 2.65
N VAL A 62 -9.12 -4.08 1.75
CA VAL A 62 -8.81 -4.73 0.48
C VAL A 62 -8.25 -3.68 -0.47
N VAL A 63 -7.08 -3.96 -1.05
CA VAL A 63 -6.43 -3.14 -2.05
C VAL A 63 -6.38 -3.91 -3.37
N GLU A 64 -7.03 -3.35 -4.40
CA GLU A 64 -7.10 -3.94 -5.73
C GLU A 64 -6.99 -2.86 -6.81
N ARG A 65 -6.20 -3.11 -7.86
CA ARG A 65 -6.04 -2.21 -9.03
C ARG A 65 -5.72 -0.75 -8.66
N GLY A 66 -5.05 -0.52 -7.53
CA GLY A 66 -4.70 0.83 -7.05
C GLY A 66 -5.82 1.54 -6.26
N GLY A 67 -6.98 0.91 -6.08
CA GLY A 67 -8.04 1.38 -5.19
C GLY A 67 -7.99 0.70 -3.82
N CYS A 68 -8.66 1.30 -2.84
CA CYS A 68 -8.81 0.77 -1.49
C CYS A 68 -10.22 1.02 -0.95
N THR A 69 -10.71 0.12 -0.11
CA THR A 69 -12.04 0.25 0.51
C THR A 69 -12.09 1.21 1.70
N CYS A 70 -11.00 1.90 2.06
CA CYS A 70 -11.00 2.80 3.21
C CYS A 70 -11.70 4.14 2.91
N GLU A 71 -12.28 4.77 3.93
CA GLU A 71 -12.98 6.07 3.81
C GLU A 71 -12.09 7.16 3.19
N ASP A 72 -10.80 7.21 3.50
CA ASP A 72 -9.87 8.17 2.92
C ASP A 72 -9.80 8.05 1.38
N SER A 73 -9.82 6.83 0.86
CA SER A 73 -9.85 6.58 -0.58
C SER A 73 -11.20 6.87 -1.21
N GLN A 74 -12.30 6.71 -0.46
CA GLN A 74 -13.64 6.90 -0.98
C GLN A 74 -14.07 8.37 -1.01
N TYR A 75 -13.58 9.18 -0.08
CA TYR A 75 -14.13 10.51 0.17
C TYR A 75 -13.12 11.65 0.05
N ASN A 76 -11.82 11.38 0.19
CA ASN A 76 -10.81 12.45 0.33
C ASN A 76 -9.76 12.48 -0.78
N LEU A 77 -9.83 11.58 -1.77
CA LEU A 77 -8.83 11.46 -2.83
C LEU A 77 -9.51 11.52 -4.19
N ASP A 78 -8.88 12.23 -5.12
CA ASP A 78 -9.24 12.23 -6.53
C ASP A 78 -8.78 10.93 -7.19
N THR A 79 -9.74 10.08 -7.58
CA THR A 79 -9.45 8.81 -8.24
C THR A 79 -8.84 8.97 -9.64
N GLU A 80 -8.92 10.17 -10.24
CA GLU A 80 -8.31 10.47 -11.53
C GLU A 80 -6.85 10.97 -11.38
N ASP A 81 -6.43 11.39 -10.18
CA ASP A 81 -5.05 11.79 -9.90
C ASP A 81 -4.20 10.57 -9.45
N PRO A 82 -3.21 10.14 -10.26
CA PRO A 82 -2.39 8.98 -9.93
C PRO A 82 -1.49 9.15 -8.70
N ASP A 83 -1.30 10.38 -8.22
CA ASP A 83 -0.48 10.69 -7.05
C ASP A 83 -1.30 10.81 -5.75
N GLU A 84 -2.63 10.88 -5.85
CA GLU A 84 -3.53 10.90 -4.70
C GLU A 84 -3.88 9.48 -4.21
N LEU A 85 -3.02 8.96 -3.32
CA LEU A 85 -3.15 7.62 -2.77
C LEU A 85 -3.39 7.62 -1.26
N CYS A 86 -4.28 6.74 -0.79
CA CYS A 86 -4.42 6.49 0.64
C CYS A 86 -3.21 5.68 1.13
N TRP A 87 -2.93 5.73 2.43
CA TRP A 87 -1.74 5.06 2.96
C TRP A 87 -1.74 3.54 2.72
N HIS A 88 -2.91 2.90 2.66
CA HIS A 88 -3.02 1.46 2.35
C HIS A 88 -2.54 1.15 0.93
N VAL A 89 -2.93 1.95 -0.06
CA VAL A 89 -2.48 1.76 -1.45
C VAL A 89 -0.98 2.01 -1.56
N ILE A 90 -0.47 3.02 -0.86
CA ILE A 90 0.97 3.29 -0.80
C ILE A 90 1.71 2.07 -0.22
N ALA A 91 1.26 1.52 0.91
CA ALA A 91 1.87 0.33 1.53
C ALA A 91 1.82 -0.89 0.59
N ALA A 92 0.69 -1.12 -0.07
CA ALA A 92 0.52 -2.20 -1.05
C ALA A 92 1.37 -2.04 -2.32
N LYS A 93 1.79 -0.81 -2.66
CA LYS A 93 2.76 -0.55 -3.73
C LYS A 93 4.20 -0.75 -3.26
N ILE A 94 4.51 -0.45 -2.00
CA ILE A 94 5.86 -0.61 -1.43
C ILE A 94 6.19 -2.09 -1.19
N ALA A 95 5.39 -2.80 -0.40
CA ALA A 95 5.75 -4.09 0.17
C ALA A 95 6.16 -5.15 -0.88
N PRO A 96 5.45 -5.33 -2.03
CA PRO A 96 5.86 -6.32 -3.02
C PRO A 96 7.20 -6.02 -3.68
N ARG A 97 7.63 -4.74 -3.73
CA ARG A 97 8.88 -4.34 -4.38
C ARG A 97 10.11 -4.60 -3.53
N ILE A 98 9.91 -4.79 -2.23
CA ILE A 98 10.98 -5.01 -1.25
C ILE A 98 10.85 -6.36 -0.54
N ASP A 99 10.04 -7.27 -1.10
CA ASP A 99 9.77 -8.61 -0.55
C ASP A 99 9.26 -8.60 0.90
N ALA A 100 8.43 -7.61 1.25
CA ALA A 100 7.87 -7.42 2.60
C ALA A 100 6.38 -7.78 2.70
N VAL A 101 5.84 -8.53 1.74
CA VAL A 101 4.46 -9.03 1.80
C VAL A 101 4.42 -10.29 2.66
N ASP A 102 3.49 -10.33 3.62
CA ASP A 102 3.20 -11.56 4.36
C ASP A 102 2.23 -12.41 3.54
N HIS A 103 2.75 -13.47 2.92
CA HIS A 103 2.01 -14.30 1.99
C HIS A 103 1.24 -15.42 2.70
N HIS A 104 -0.06 -15.48 2.42
CA HIS A 104 -0.95 -16.54 2.87
C HIS A 104 -1.42 -17.38 1.67
N ASP A 105 -1.10 -18.68 1.67
CA ASP A 105 -1.53 -19.61 0.62
C ASP A 105 -2.99 -20.07 0.83
N MET A 106 -3.91 -19.10 0.86
CA MET A 106 -5.35 -19.27 1.00
C MET A 106 -6.09 -18.16 0.24
N TRP A 107 -7.39 -18.33 0.02
CA TRP A 107 -8.24 -17.30 -0.56
C TRP A 107 -8.77 -16.40 0.56
N TYR A 108 -8.71 -15.09 0.40
CA TYR A 108 -9.23 -14.18 1.42
C TYR A 108 -10.74 -14.38 1.65
N SER A 109 -11.44 -14.73 0.58
CA SER A 109 -12.85 -15.12 0.60
C SER A 109 -13.18 -16.34 1.46
N ASP A 110 -12.20 -17.21 1.75
CA ASP A 110 -12.39 -18.34 2.67
C ASP A 110 -12.25 -17.92 4.14
N VAL A 111 -11.61 -16.78 4.42
CA VAL A 111 -11.27 -16.32 5.78
C VAL A 111 -12.16 -15.18 6.26
N ARG A 112 -12.69 -14.38 5.33
CA ARG A 112 -13.69 -13.35 5.63
C ARG A 112 -15.08 -13.81 5.23
N GLU A 113 -15.97 -13.88 6.22
CA GLU A 113 -17.40 -13.90 5.96
C GLU A 113 -17.79 -12.56 5.33
N PHE A 114 -18.19 -12.57 4.06
CA PHE A 114 -18.89 -11.45 3.46
C PHE A 114 -20.30 -11.41 4.06
N VAL A 115 -20.49 -10.56 5.08
CA VAL A 115 -21.80 -10.30 5.70
C VAL A 115 -22.54 -9.21 4.93
#